data_AF-A0A556ASB0-F1
#
_entry.id   AF-A0A556ASB0-F1
#
_cell.length_a   1.000
_cell.length_b   1.000
_cell.length_c   1.000
_cell.angle_alpha   90.00
_cell.angle_beta   90.00
_cell.angle_gamma   90.00
#
_symmetry.space_group_name_H-M   'P 1'
#
loop_
_entity.id
_entity.type
_entity.pdbx_description
1 polymer ?
#
loop_
_entity_poly.entity_id
_entity_poly.type
_entity_poly.pdbx_seq_one_letter_code
_entity_poly.pdbx_strand_id
1 'polypeptide(L)'
;MFRLYAQASDVSERMLASAHESDWDEVLRLGGQYQSLVDGIRALGDMAALDDAQRARKYALLLRLIENDAQIRDLAVPSLQRLGALINTLRHQHVLGKAYGQGEAVLR
;
A
#
# COMPACT_ATOMS: atom_id res chain seq x y z
N MET A 1 3.89 -8.02 -24.33
CA MET A 1 3.73 -8.66 -23.00
C MET A 1 4.74 -8.13 -21.97
N PHE A 2 6.04 -8.41 -22.07
CA PHE A 2 7.03 -8.10 -21.02
C PHE A 2 7.21 -6.62 -20.64
N ARG A 3 6.82 -5.69 -21.52
CA ARG A 3 6.91 -4.24 -21.24
C ARG A 3 6.08 -3.84 -20.02
N LEU A 4 4.85 -4.36 -19.87
CA LEU A 4 4.00 -4.00 -18.73
C LEU A 4 4.57 -4.52 -17.41
N TYR A 5 5.07 -5.76 -17.40
CA TYR A 5 5.75 -6.33 -16.24
C TYR A 5 7.01 -5.55 -15.85
N ALA A 6 7.84 -5.16 -16.82
CA ALA A 6 9.04 -4.38 -16.55
C ALA A 6 8.72 -2.98 -16.03
N GLN A 7 7.71 -2.31 -16.61
CA GLN A 7 7.25 -1.00 -16.14
C GLN A 7 6.64 -1.08 -14.74
N ALA A 8 5.86 -2.12 -14.44
CA ALA A 8 5.31 -2.33 -13.11
C ALA A 8 6.44 -2.53 -12.08
N SER A 9 7.48 -3.32 -12.43
CA SER A 9 8.67 -3.50 -11.58
C SER A 9 9.35 -2.17 -11.29
N ASP A 10 9.64 -1.38 -12.32
CA ASP A 10 10.27 -0.06 -12.17
C ASP A 10 9.45 0.89 -11.28
N VAL A 11 8.13 0.95 -11.50
CA VAL A 11 7.24 1.77 -10.66
C VAL A 11 7.23 1.27 -9.22
N SER A 12 7.17 -0.05 -8.99
CA SER A 12 7.19 -0.62 -7.63
C SER A 12 8.52 -0.37 -6.90
N GLU A 13 9.65 -0.34 -7.62
CA GLU A 13 10.96 0.01 -7.06
C GLU A 13 11.02 1.47 -6.63
N ARG A 14 10.43 2.37 -7.43
CA ARG A 14 10.30 3.79 -7.08
C ARG A 14 9.35 4.00 -5.91
N MET A 15 8.24 3.27 -5.85
CA MET A 15 7.34 3.29 -4.69
C MET A 15 8.08 2.84 -3.42
N LEU A 16 8.87 1.78 -3.49
CA LEU A 16 9.66 1.32 -2.36
C LEU A 16 10.70 2.35 -1.92
N ALA A 17 11.40 2.99 -2.87
CA ALA A 17 12.34 4.06 -2.56
C ALA A 17 11.66 5.24 -1.84
N SER A 18 10.52 5.71 -2.34
CA SER A 18 9.73 6.77 -1.69
C SER A 18 9.21 6.34 -0.30
N ALA A 19 8.81 5.08 -0.14
CA ALA A 19 8.37 4.55 1.16
C ALA A 19 9.52 4.55 2.18
N HIS A 20 10.75 4.24 1.78
CA HIS A 20 11.93 4.35 2.64
C HIS A 20 12.19 5.80 3.09
N GLU A 21 11.91 6.77 2.21
CA GLU A 21 12.00 8.20 2.51
C GLU A 21 10.77 8.74 3.27
N SER A 22 9.78 7.89 3.55
CA SER A 22 8.48 8.26 4.14
C SER A 22 7.69 9.28 3.31
N ASP A 23 7.96 9.40 2.00
CA ASP A 23 7.21 10.22 1.05
C ASP A 23 5.95 9.48 0.59
N TRP A 24 4.97 9.40 1.50
CA TRP A 24 3.73 8.66 1.26
C TRP A 24 2.85 9.29 0.18
N ASP A 25 2.99 10.59 -0.08
CA ASP A 25 2.28 11.27 -1.15
C ASP A 25 2.77 10.78 -2.53
N GLU A 26 4.09 10.67 -2.71
CA GLU A 26 4.68 10.10 -3.92
C GLU A 26 4.36 8.60 -4.05
N VAL A 27 4.38 7.84 -2.96
CA VAL A 27 3.96 6.42 -2.97
C VAL A 27 2.53 6.27 -3.48
N LEU A 28 1.59 7.11 -3.03
CA LEU A 28 0.20 7.09 -3.48
C LEU A 28 0.06 7.53 -4.93
N ARG A 29 0.80 8.57 -5.35
CA ARG A 29 0.81 9.03 -6.75
C ARG A 29 1.30 7.94 -7.69
N LEU A 30 2.41 7.29 -7.37
CA LEU A 30 2.95 6.16 -8.11
C LEU A 30 2.03 4.94 -8.06
N GLY A 31 1.35 4.72 -6.92
CA GLY A 31 0.35 3.66 -6.74
C GLY A 31 -0.77 3.70 -7.78
N GLY A 32 -1.24 4.89 -8.17
CA GLY A 32 -2.23 5.03 -9.26
C GLY A 32 -1.69 4.56 -10.62
N GLN A 33 -0.43 4.85 -10.93
CA GLN A 33 0.23 4.35 -12.14
C GLN A 33 0.44 2.83 -12.06
N TYR A 34 0.90 2.32 -10.92
CA TYR A 34 1.13 0.90 -10.66
C TYR A 34 -0.16 0.09 -10.85
N GLN A 35 -1.27 0.54 -10.27
CA GLN A 35 -2.58 -0.09 -10.41
C GLN A 35 -2.97 -0.27 -11.89
N SER A 36 -2.82 0.79 -12.69
CA SER A 36 -3.14 0.74 -14.13
C SER A 36 -2.26 -0.26 -14.89
N LEU A 37 -0.98 -0.38 -14.52
CA LEU A 37 -0.05 -1.35 -15.12
C LEU A 37 -0.41 -2.78 -14.74
N VAL A 38 -0.74 -3.03 -13.47
CA VAL A 38 -1.17 -4.35 -12.97
C VAL A 38 -2.48 -4.77 -13.61
N ASP A 39 -3.43 -3.85 -13.80
CA ASP A 39 -4.68 -4.15 -14.48
C ASP A 39 -4.47 -4.47 -15.97
N GLY A 40 -3.53 -3.76 -16.63
CA GLY A 40 -3.07 -4.13 -17.97
C GLY A 40 -2.42 -5.51 -18.02
N ILE A 41 -1.63 -5.89 -17.01
CA ILE A 41 -1.05 -7.23 -16.88
C ILE A 41 -2.16 -8.30 -16.74
N ARG A 42 -3.18 -8.05 -15.91
CA ARG A 42 -4.32 -8.96 -15.72
C ARG A 42 -5.14 -9.14 -17.01
N ALA A 43 -5.35 -8.04 -17.74
CA ALA A 43 -6.10 -8.05 -18.99
C ALA A 43 -5.37 -8.80 -20.14
N LEU A 44 -4.05 -8.94 -20.07
CA LEU A 44 -3.29 -9.73 -21.04
C LEU A 44 -3.63 -11.23 -20.98
N GLY A 45 -4.20 -11.76 -19.89
CA GLY A 45 -4.48 -13.19 -19.74
C GLY A 45 -3.25 -14.10 -19.95
N ASP A 46 -3.48 -15.40 -20.17
CA ASP A 46 -2.44 -16.31 -20.67
C ASP A 46 -2.27 -16.15 -22.18
N MET A 47 -1.74 -14.99 -22.57
CA MET A 47 -1.42 -14.75 -23.97
C MET A 47 -0.06 -15.36 -24.34
N ALA A 48 -0.17 -16.43 -25.13
CA ALA A 48 0.87 -17.20 -25.82
C ALA A 48 1.63 -18.23 -25.00
N ALA A 49 1.96 -19.35 -25.67
CA ALA A 49 2.91 -20.34 -25.19
C ALA A 49 4.29 -19.66 -25.08
N LEU A 50 4.66 -19.27 -23.87
CA LEU A 50 6.00 -18.76 -23.59
C LEU A 50 7.01 -19.90 -23.77
N ASP A 51 8.23 -19.57 -24.18
CA ASP A 51 9.36 -20.49 -24.00
C ASP A 51 9.84 -20.50 -22.53
N ASP A 52 10.78 -21.38 -22.18
CA ASP A 52 11.30 -21.48 -20.81
C ASP A 52 12.00 -20.20 -20.34
N ALA A 53 12.75 -19.52 -21.21
CA ALA A 53 13.44 -18.30 -20.87
C ALA A 53 12.45 -17.15 -20.59
N GLN A 54 11.40 -17.07 -21.40
CA GLN A 54 10.29 -16.14 -21.25
C GLN A 54 9.48 -16.40 -19.98
N ARG A 55 9.21 -17.68 -19.64
CA ARG A 55 8.61 -18.05 -18.36
C ARG A 55 9.48 -17.58 -17.20
N ALA A 56 10.77 -17.95 -17.20
CA ALA A 56 11.70 -17.57 -16.14
C ALA A 56 11.76 -16.05 -15.95
N ARG A 57 11.80 -15.29 -17.04
CA ARG A 57 11.78 -13.82 -17.00
C ARG A 57 10.47 -13.26 -16.43
N LYS A 58 9.31 -13.82 -16.82
CA LYS A 58 8.00 -13.42 -16.25
C LYS A 58 7.96 -13.67 -14.74
N TYR A 59 8.42 -14.84 -14.30
CA TYR A 59 8.49 -15.20 -12.88
C TYR A 59 9.40 -14.27 -12.09
N ALA A 60 10.59 -13.95 -12.60
CA ALA A 60 11.51 -13.03 -11.92
C ALA A 60 10.89 -11.64 -11.70
N LEU A 61 10.19 -11.09 -12.70
CA LEU A 61 9.50 -9.81 -12.57
C LEU A 61 8.34 -9.87 -11.57
N LEU A 62 7.55 -10.95 -11.58
CA LEU A 62 6.45 -11.14 -10.63
C LEU A 62 6.93 -11.26 -9.18
N LEU A 63 8.01 -12.01 -8.94
CA LEU A 63 8.59 -12.13 -7.60
C LEU A 63 9.07 -10.76 -7.09
N ARG A 64 9.70 -9.97 -7.96
CA ARG A 64 10.16 -8.63 -7.60
C ARG A 64 9.00 -7.70 -7.21
N LEU A 65 7.89 -7.76 -7.95
CA LEU A 65 6.67 -7.03 -7.61
C LEU A 65 6.13 -7.42 -6.23
N ILE A 66 6.00 -8.72 -5.97
CA ILE A 66 5.47 -9.25 -4.70
C ILE A 66 6.36 -8.82 -3.52
N GLU A 67 7.68 -8.91 -3.71
CA GLU A 67 8.67 -8.54 -2.71
C GLU A 67 8.61 -7.03 -2.41
N ASN A 68 8.60 -6.18 -3.44
CA ASN A 68 8.48 -4.74 -3.26
C ASN A 68 7.16 -4.38 -2.55
N ASP A 69 6.03 -4.98 -2.95
CA ASP A 69 4.73 -4.75 -2.32
C ASP A 69 4.71 -5.17 -0.84
N ALA A 70 5.41 -6.26 -0.49
CA ALA A 70 5.57 -6.70 0.89
C ALA A 70 6.38 -5.69 1.71
N GLN A 71 7.54 -5.26 1.20
CA GLN A 71 8.39 -4.30 1.89
C GLN A 71 7.71 -2.94 2.08
N ILE A 72 6.96 -2.45 1.08
CA ILE A 72 6.17 -1.21 1.21
C ILE A 72 5.14 -1.36 2.33
N ARG A 73 4.44 -2.50 2.42
CA ARG A 73 3.49 -2.76 3.52
C ARG A 73 4.18 -2.81 4.87
N ASP A 74 5.34 -3.44 4.98
CA ASP A 74 6.09 -3.54 6.22
C ASP A 74 6.52 -2.16 6.75
N LEU A 75 6.78 -1.20 5.85
CA LEU A 75 7.04 0.20 6.20
C LEU A 75 5.75 0.96 6.60
N ALA A 76 4.64 0.74 5.91
CA ALA A 76 3.41 1.50 6.10
C ALA A 76 2.56 1.04 7.30
N VAL A 77 2.38 -0.29 7.46
CA VAL A 77 1.45 -0.88 8.42
C VAL A 77 1.71 -0.45 9.88
N PRO A 78 2.96 -0.43 10.38
CA PRO A 78 3.20 -0.03 11.77
C PRO A 78 2.78 1.42 12.05
N SER A 79 3.00 2.33 11.11
CA SER A 79 2.61 3.75 11.24
C SER A 79 1.09 3.91 11.26
N LEU A 80 0.37 3.18 10.40
CA LEU A 80 -1.09 3.17 10.37
C LEU A 80 -1.70 2.59 11.66
N GLN A 81 -1.11 1.52 12.20
CA GLN A 81 -1.54 0.94 13.47
C GLN A 81 -1.38 1.93 14.64
N ARG A 82 -0.23 2.64 14.71
CA ARG A 82 0.00 3.68 15.73
C ARG A 82 -1.02 4.82 15.61
N LEU A 83 -1.28 5.30 14.39
CA LEU A 83 -2.26 6.36 14.15
C LEU A 83 -3.67 5.92 14.58
N GLY A 84 -4.07 4.70 14.21
CA GLY A 84 -5.35 4.13 14.60
C GLY A 84 -5.52 4.06 16.13
N ALA A 85 -4.48 3.63 16.84
CA ALA A 85 -4.48 3.60 18.30
C ALA A 85 -4.67 4.99 18.92
N LEU A 86 -3.92 6.00 18.43
CA LEU A 86 -4.02 7.39 18.91
C LEU A 86 -5.43 7.96 18.72
N ILE A 87 -6.01 7.79 17.53
CA ILE A 87 -7.36 8.24 17.21
C ILE A 87 -8.38 7.57 18.14
N ASN A 88 -8.21 6.28 18.41
CA ASN A 88 -9.10 5.56 19.32
C ASN A 88 -9.00 6.09 20.76
N THR A 89 -7.80 6.34 21.27
CA THR A 89 -7.59 6.94 22.59
C THR A 89 -8.26 8.31 22.70
N LEU A 90 -8.10 9.19 21.70
CA LEU A 90 -8.73 10.51 21.70
C LEU A 90 -10.27 10.41 21.69
N ARG A 91 -10.83 9.46 20.94
CA ARG A 91 -12.28 9.20 20.93
C ARG A 91 -12.78 8.78 22.31
N HIS A 92 -12.07 7.88 22.99
CA HIS A 92 -12.43 7.44 24.34
C HIS A 92 -12.39 8.61 25.34
N GLN A 93 -11.38 9.48 25.28
CA GLN A 93 -11.30 10.67 26.13
C GLN A 93 -12.48 11.63 25.90
N HIS A 94 -12.89 11.86 24.65
CA HIS A 94 -14.03 12.71 24.33
C HIS A 94 -15.35 12.16 24.86
N VAL A 95 -15.57 10.84 24.76
CA VAL A 95 -16.77 10.19 25.30
C VAL A 95 -16.83 10.31 26.83
N LEU A 96 -15.70 10.07 27.52
CA LEU A 96 -15.62 10.23 28.97
C LEU A 96 -15.85 11.69 29.40
N GLY A 97 -15.22 12.65 28.70
CA GLY A 97 -15.42 14.07 28.97
C GLY A 97 -16.88 14.51 28.83
N LYS A 98 -17.62 13.97 27.85
CA LYS A 98 -19.07 14.20 27.72
C LYS A 98 -19.88 13.57 28.85
N ALA A 99 -19.56 12.34 29.25
CA ALA A 99 -20.28 11.65 30.32
C ALA A 99 -20.11 12.35 31.68
N TYR A 100 -18.90 12.80 32.00
CA TYR A 100 -18.65 13.53 33.25
C TYR A 100 -19.13 14.99 33.20
N GLY A 101 -19.03 15.68 32.04
CA GLY A 101 -19.56 17.03 31.87
C GLY A 101 -21.09 17.11 31.92
N GLN A 102 -21.81 16.04 31.58
CA GLN A 102 -23.27 15.95 31.79
C GLN A 102 -23.65 15.63 33.24
N GLY A 103 -22.77 14.99 34.03
CA GLY A 103 -22.99 14.75 35.45
C GLY A 103 -22.91 16.02 36.31
N GLU A 104 -22.07 16.99 35.93
CA GLU A 104 -21.96 18.28 36.62
C GLU A 104 -23.16 19.21 36.35
N ALA A 105 -23.80 19.09 35.19
CA ALA A 105 -24.96 19.90 34.81
C ALA A 105 -26.29 19.44 35.43
N VAL A 106 -26.36 18.22 35.97
CA VAL A 106 -27.57 17.65 36.60
C VAL A 106 -27.62 17.91 38.12
N LEU A 107 -26.56 18.47 38.70
CA LEU A 107 -26.44 18.78 40.13
C LEU A 107 -26.53 20.29 40.46
N ARG A 108 -26.98 21.13 39.52
CA ARG A 108 -27.29 22.55 39.74
C ARG A 108 -28.75 22.83 39.41
#